data_AF-K1SB20-F1
#
_entry.id   AF-K1SB20-F1
#
_cell.length_a   1.000
_cell.length_b   1.000
_cell.length_c   1.000
_cell.angle_alpha   90.00
_cell.angle_beta   90.00
_cell.angle_gamma   90.00
#
_symmetry.space_group_name_H-M   'P 1'
#
loop_
_entity.id
_entity.type
_entity.pdbx_description
1 polymer ?
#
loop_
_entity_poly.entity_id
_entity_poly.type
_entity_poly.pdbx_seq_one_letter_code
_entity_poly.pdbx_strand_id
1 'polypeptide(L)'
;MTTHWSFPKRGDWATHDAKWRGNWSPYIPRNIILRYSQEGDLVLDQFAGGGTTLVEAKLLNRDIIGIDINDVALERCCEKTAFDYEPAKGKVYINKGDARHLDSIPDDSIDLICTHPPYADIIKYSDGIDGDLSQLKVKDFLEQMKPVAEESYRVLKKGSFVLFSWAIPVRRDV
;
A
#
# COMPACT_ATOMS: atom_id res chain seq x y z
N MET A 1 -6.12 17.29 18.18
CA MET A 1 -4.93 17.88 17.53
C MET A 1 -5.03 17.58 16.04
N THR A 2 -5.04 18.59 15.18
CA THR A 2 -5.13 18.39 13.72
C THR A 2 -3.73 18.46 13.13
N THR A 3 -3.29 17.42 12.41
CA THR A 3 -2.05 17.46 11.62
C THR A 3 -2.41 17.87 10.19
N HIS A 4 -1.77 18.91 9.67
CA HIS A 4 -1.88 19.30 8.25
C HIS A 4 -0.54 19.03 7.55
N TRP A 5 -0.58 18.27 6.46
CA TRP A 5 0.58 18.00 5.60
C TRP A 5 0.40 18.71 4.26
N SER A 6 1.40 19.52 3.87
CA SER A 6 1.40 20.25 2.61
C SER A 6 2.67 19.93 1.82
N PHE A 7 2.50 19.35 0.63
CA PHE A 7 3.59 19.00 -0.26
C PHE A 7 3.35 19.68 -1.62
N PRO A 8 4.09 20.75 -1.96
CA PRO A 8 3.88 21.49 -3.21
C PRO A 8 4.32 20.69 -4.45
N LYS A 9 5.06 19.59 -4.25
CA LYS A 9 5.46 18.64 -5.29
C LYS A 9 5.10 17.22 -4.82
N ARG A 10 4.91 16.31 -5.79
CA ARG A 10 4.62 14.89 -5.53
C ARG A 10 5.79 14.16 -4.85
N GLY A 11 7.03 14.52 -5.19
CA GLY A 11 8.20 13.72 -4.87
C GLY A 11 8.56 12.78 -6.03
N ASP A 12 9.83 12.78 -6.39
CA ASP A 12 10.43 12.11 -7.55
C ASP A 12 11.77 11.43 -7.18
N TRP A 13 12.00 11.15 -5.90
CA TRP A 13 13.21 10.49 -5.42
C TRP A 13 13.16 8.97 -5.58
N ALA A 14 14.33 8.34 -5.47
CA ALA A 14 14.51 6.91 -5.70
C ALA A 14 13.91 6.51 -7.05
N THR A 15 12.96 5.58 -7.06
CA THR A 15 12.31 5.08 -8.26
C THR A 15 10.90 5.64 -8.44
N HIS A 16 10.45 6.59 -7.63
CA HIS A 16 9.08 7.10 -7.67
C HIS A 16 8.75 7.80 -8.99
N ASP A 17 7.59 7.47 -9.55
CA ASP A 17 7.02 8.17 -10.71
C ASP A 17 5.49 8.24 -10.63
N ALA A 18 4.86 8.94 -11.58
CA ALA A 18 3.41 9.08 -11.69
C ALA A 18 2.79 8.18 -12.78
N LYS A 19 3.51 7.18 -13.29
CA LYS A 19 3.03 6.37 -14.42
C LYS A 19 1.98 5.33 -14.02
N TRP A 20 1.95 4.92 -12.74
CA TRP A 20 0.87 4.07 -12.23
C TRP A 20 -0.35 4.91 -11.87
N ARG A 21 -1.49 4.65 -12.50
CA ARG A 21 -2.67 5.50 -12.32
C ARG A 21 -3.22 5.38 -10.89
N GLY A 22 -3.56 6.50 -10.26
CA GLY A 22 -4.12 6.49 -8.90
C GLY A 22 -3.14 6.10 -7.79
N ASN A 23 -1.83 6.07 -8.05
CA ASN A 23 -0.85 5.95 -6.98
C ASN A 23 -0.82 7.21 -6.10
N TRP A 24 -0.65 7.05 -4.79
CA TRP A 24 -0.49 8.18 -3.89
C TRP A 24 0.92 8.80 -3.93
N SER A 25 1.02 10.04 -3.44
CA SER A 25 2.28 10.77 -3.31
C SER A 25 3.20 10.05 -2.31
N PRO A 26 4.48 9.79 -2.64
CA PRO A 26 5.46 9.17 -1.74
C PRO A 26 5.55 9.79 -0.35
N TYR A 27 5.26 11.09 -0.22
CA TYR A 27 5.21 11.76 1.08
C TYR A 27 4.17 11.17 2.05
N ILE A 28 3.07 10.62 1.54
CA ILE A 28 2.00 10.06 2.36
C ILE A 28 2.47 8.78 3.08
N PRO A 29 2.87 7.69 2.39
CA PRO A 29 3.38 6.50 3.08
C PRO A 29 4.62 6.83 3.90
N ARG A 30 5.50 7.73 3.45
CA ARG A 30 6.67 8.16 4.22
C ARG A 30 6.31 8.68 5.61
N ASN A 31 5.37 9.62 5.69
CA ASN A 31 4.97 10.22 6.96
C ASN A 31 4.21 9.23 7.85
N ILE A 32 3.45 8.31 7.27
CA ILE A 32 2.73 7.26 8.00
C ILE A 32 3.73 6.29 8.63
N ILE A 33 4.66 5.76 7.84
CA ILE A 33 5.69 4.82 8.30
C ILE A 33 6.54 5.47 9.39
N LEU A 34 7.00 6.71 9.20
CA LEU A 34 7.80 7.43 10.21
C LEU A 34 7.04 7.68 11.52
N ARG A 35 5.71 7.81 11.47
CA ARG A 35 4.90 8.15 12.65
C ARG A 35 4.47 6.92 13.45
N TYR A 36 4.20 5.81 12.78
CA TYR A 36 3.54 4.65 13.38
C TYR A 36 4.36 3.35 13.32
N SER A 37 5.65 3.43 12.98
CA SER A 37 6.58 2.29 13.03
C SER A 37 8.00 2.73 13.40
N GLN A 38 8.85 1.77 13.74
CA GLN A 38 10.27 1.92 14.01
C GLN A 38 11.12 1.24 12.92
N GLU A 39 12.43 1.53 12.88
CA GLU A 39 13.33 0.77 12.00
C GLU A 39 13.33 -0.72 12.42
N GLY A 40 13.30 -1.62 11.44
CA GLY A 40 13.22 -3.06 11.64
C GLY A 40 11.79 -3.61 11.80
N ASP A 41 10.78 -2.76 11.96
CA ASP A 41 9.37 -3.19 12.00
C ASP A 41 8.93 -3.82 10.67
N LEU A 42 7.99 -4.75 10.74
CA LEU A 42 7.39 -5.39 9.57
C LEU A 42 6.10 -4.67 9.14
N VAL A 43 6.15 -4.06 7.97
CA VAL A 43 5.03 -3.34 7.35
C VAL A 43 4.30 -4.25 6.35
N LEU A 44 2.99 -4.08 6.22
CA LEU A 44 2.19 -4.73 5.17
C LEU A 44 1.51 -3.70 4.28
N ASP A 45 1.60 -3.91 2.97
CA ASP A 45 0.73 -3.29 1.97
C ASP A 45 0.04 -4.38 1.15
N GLN A 46 -1.23 -4.65 1.46
CA GLN A 46 -2.04 -5.70 0.81
C GLN A 46 -2.74 -5.24 -0.48
N PHE A 47 -2.38 -4.04 -0.98
CA PHE A 47 -2.78 -3.50 -2.28
C PHE A 47 -1.56 -2.78 -2.91
N ALA A 48 -0.46 -3.51 -3.07
CA ALA A 48 0.87 -2.95 -3.33
C ALA A 48 0.93 -2.08 -4.61
N GLY A 49 0.13 -2.40 -5.63
CA GLY A 49 -0.05 -1.59 -6.83
C GLY A 49 1.27 -1.18 -7.48
N GLY A 50 1.51 0.13 -7.53
CA GLY A 50 2.72 0.70 -8.14
C GLY A 50 3.99 0.62 -7.28
N GLY A 51 3.93 0.04 -6.07
CA GLY A 51 5.09 -0.17 -5.20
C GLY A 51 5.54 1.04 -4.39
N THR A 52 4.79 2.15 -4.38
CA THR A 52 5.21 3.39 -3.67
C THR A 52 5.46 3.14 -2.18
N THR A 53 4.60 2.39 -1.49
CA THR A 53 4.78 2.05 -0.07
C THR A 53 6.01 1.19 0.15
N LEU A 54 6.26 0.22 -0.73
CA LEU A 54 7.41 -0.70 -0.66
C LEU A 54 8.74 0.05 -0.78
N VAL A 55 8.82 0.98 -1.73
CA VAL A 55 9.99 1.85 -1.90
C VAL A 55 10.23 2.68 -0.63
N GLU A 56 9.18 3.28 -0.06
CA GLU A 56 9.33 4.09 1.15
C GLU A 56 9.72 3.27 2.39
N ALA A 57 9.13 2.09 2.59
CA ALA A 57 9.50 1.20 3.69
C ALA A 57 10.97 0.78 3.60
N LYS A 58 11.45 0.41 2.40
CA LYS A 58 12.86 0.10 2.15
C LYS A 58 13.78 1.28 2.47
N LEU A 59 13.48 2.47 1.94
CA LEU A 59 14.25 3.70 2.19
C LEU A 59 14.28 4.09 3.68
N LEU A 60 13.28 3.67 4.44
CA LEU A 60 13.14 3.94 5.86
C LEU A 60 13.60 2.76 6.73
N ASN A 61 14.31 1.75 6.23
CA ASN A 61 14.77 0.61 7.04
C ASN A 61 13.64 -0.20 7.71
N ARG A 62 12.48 -0.35 7.07
CA ARG A 62 11.44 -1.29 7.49
C ARG A 62 11.47 -2.53 6.59
N ASP A 63 11.21 -3.69 7.16
CA ASP A 63 10.85 -4.85 6.34
C ASP A 63 9.42 -4.65 5.84
N ILE A 64 9.11 -5.06 4.62
CA ILE A 64 7.78 -4.90 4.06
C ILE A 64 7.33 -6.10 3.23
N ILE A 65 6.09 -6.51 3.45
CA ILE A 65 5.36 -7.45 2.60
C ILE A 65 4.42 -6.64 1.71
N GLY A 66 4.59 -6.76 0.39
CA GLY A 66 3.65 -6.26 -0.61
C GLY A 66 2.85 -7.41 -1.22
N ILE A 67 1.52 -7.29 -1.20
CA ILE A 67 0.61 -8.23 -1.86
C ILE A 67 -0.23 -7.47 -2.88
N ASP A 68 -0.39 -8.07 -4.06
CA ASP A 68 -1.33 -7.61 -5.07
C ASP A 68 -1.84 -8.83 -5.87
N ILE A 69 -3.05 -8.72 -6.40
CA ILE A 69 -3.66 -9.77 -7.24
C ILE A 69 -3.20 -9.66 -8.70
N ASN A 70 -2.73 -8.48 -9.10
CA ASN A 70 -2.33 -8.17 -10.46
C ASN A 70 -0.83 -8.41 -10.69
N ASP A 71 -0.49 -9.37 -11.55
CA ASP A 71 0.90 -9.69 -11.89
C ASP A 71 1.67 -8.49 -12.44
N VAL A 72 1.02 -7.62 -13.22
CA VAL A 72 1.65 -6.40 -13.77
C VAL A 72 2.02 -5.41 -12.66
N ALA A 73 1.21 -5.35 -11.59
CA ALA A 73 1.53 -4.56 -10.41
C ALA A 73 2.75 -5.14 -9.67
N LEU A 74 2.80 -6.47 -9.50
CA LEU A 74 3.91 -7.15 -8.82
C LEU A 74 5.23 -7.02 -9.59
N GLU A 75 5.21 -7.18 -10.92
CA GLU A 75 6.38 -6.95 -11.78
C GLU A 75 6.93 -5.53 -11.59
N ARG A 76 6.02 -4.54 -11.56
CA ARG A 76 6.39 -3.15 -11.30
C ARG A 76 6.94 -2.95 -9.88
N CYS A 77 6.38 -3.60 -8.87
CA CYS A 77 6.92 -3.57 -7.51
C CYS A 77 8.36 -4.10 -7.47
N CYS A 78 8.65 -5.19 -8.17
CA CYS A 78 10.00 -5.72 -8.32
C CYS A 78 10.94 -4.69 -8.96
N GLU A 79 10.56 -4.12 -10.10
CA GLU A 79 11.35 -3.07 -10.78
C GLU A 79 11.61 -1.86 -9.87
N LYS A 80 10.58 -1.39 -9.16
CA LYS A 80 10.66 -0.20 -8.31
C LYS A 80 11.51 -0.40 -7.07
N THR A 81 11.64 -1.62 -6.59
CA THR A 81 12.38 -1.93 -5.36
C THR A 81 13.79 -2.50 -5.63
N ALA A 82 14.11 -2.81 -6.89
CA ALA A 82 15.41 -3.25 -7.39
C ALA A 82 16.43 -2.11 -7.52
N PHE A 83 16.56 -1.27 -6.48
CA PHE A 83 17.64 -0.29 -6.36
C PHE A 83 18.45 -0.55 -5.10
N ASP A 84 19.76 -0.32 -5.17
CA ASP A 84 20.62 -0.34 -3.99
C ASP A 84 20.54 1.01 -3.29
N TYR A 85 20.52 0.99 -1.96
CA TYR A 85 20.52 2.19 -1.14
C TYR A 85 21.20 1.87 0.18
N GLU A 86 22.34 2.49 0.45
CA GLU A 86 22.92 2.52 1.79
C GLU A 86 22.33 3.74 2.51
N PRO A 87 21.72 3.62 3.70
CA PRO A 87 21.82 2.52 4.66
C PRO A 87 20.65 1.50 4.67
N ALA A 88 19.83 1.38 3.60
CA ALA A 88 18.65 0.52 3.61
C ALA A 88 18.99 -0.95 3.91
N LYS A 89 18.59 -1.39 5.11
CA LYS A 89 18.65 -2.80 5.53
C LYS A 89 17.32 -3.53 5.41
N GLY A 90 16.23 -2.78 5.16
CA GLY A 90 14.88 -3.30 5.06
C GLY A 90 14.72 -4.25 3.88
N LYS A 91 14.08 -5.40 4.13
CA LYS A 91 13.78 -6.43 3.13
C LYS A 91 12.40 -6.20 2.54
N VAL A 92 12.29 -6.43 1.23
CA VAL A 92 11.02 -6.36 0.51
C VAL A 92 10.62 -7.76 0.08
N TYR A 93 9.43 -8.20 0.50
CA TYR A 93 8.81 -9.45 0.10
C TYR A 93 7.61 -9.13 -0.78
N ILE A 94 7.53 -9.72 -1.98
CA ILE A 94 6.47 -9.44 -2.96
C ILE A 94 5.77 -10.75 -3.27
N ASN A 95 4.47 -10.83 -3.00
CA ASN A 95 3.68 -12.04 -3.17
C ASN A 95 2.40 -11.76 -3.96
N LYS A 96 2.00 -12.70 -4.80
CA LYS A 96 0.67 -12.68 -5.42
C LYS A 96 -0.38 -13.16 -4.43
N GLY A 97 -1.46 -12.41 -4.28
CA GLY A 97 -2.52 -12.78 -3.36
C GLY A 97 -3.71 -11.83 -3.38
N ASP A 98 -4.79 -12.28 -2.74
CA ASP A 98 -5.99 -11.49 -2.54
C ASP A 98 -5.95 -10.85 -1.15
N ALA A 99 -6.22 -9.55 -1.05
CA ALA A 99 -6.23 -8.81 0.21
C ALA A 99 -7.25 -9.33 1.24
N ARG A 100 -8.23 -10.14 0.79
CA ARG A 100 -9.24 -10.81 1.62
C ARG A 100 -8.75 -12.15 2.21
N HIS A 101 -7.58 -12.64 1.79
CA HIS A 101 -7.03 -13.93 2.15
C HIS A 101 -5.52 -13.83 2.40
N LEU A 102 -5.13 -13.52 3.64
CA LEU A 102 -3.74 -13.36 4.08
C LEU A 102 -3.24 -14.62 4.79
N ASP A 103 -3.63 -15.82 4.34
CA ASP A 103 -3.36 -17.11 5.00
C ASP A 103 -1.86 -17.40 5.20
N SER A 104 -1.02 -16.82 4.37
CA SER A 104 0.45 -16.95 4.46
C SER A 104 1.08 -16.06 5.54
N ILE A 105 0.30 -15.14 6.12
CA ILE A 105 0.74 -14.22 7.17
C ILE A 105 0.18 -14.68 8.52
N PRO A 106 1.05 -14.96 9.51
CA PRO A 106 0.60 -15.34 10.85
C PRO A 106 -0.21 -14.24 11.54
N ASP A 107 -1.05 -14.64 12.50
CA ASP A 107 -1.75 -13.72 13.39
C ASP A 107 -0.76 -12.87 14.20
N ASP A 108 -1.15 -11.64 14.55
CA ASP A 108 -0.36 -10.75 15.41
C ASP A 108 1.12 -10.60 14.96
N SER A 109 1.42 -10.60 13.66
CA SER A 109 2.80 -10.55 13.14
C SER A 109 3.21 -9.23 12.50
N ILE A 110 2.25 -8.39 12.10
CA ILE A 110 2.49 -7.12 11.39
C ILE A 110 2.51 -5.94 12.36
N ASP A 111 3.53 -5.09 12.24
CA ASP A 111 3.71 -3.91 13.11
C ASP A 111 2.93 -2.70 12.61
N LEU A 112 2.74 -2.57 11.28
CA LEU A 112 1.99 -1.50 10.64
C LEU A 112 1.38 -1.98 9.32
N ILE A 113 0.09 -1.73 9.12
CA ILE A 113 -0.51 -1.85 7.78
C ILE A 113 -0.60 -0.45 7.17
N CYS A 114 0.10 -0.25 6.06
CA CYS A 114 0.10 1.00 5.30
C CYS A 114 -0.33 0.67 3.87
N THR A 115 -1.61 0.86 3.57
CA THR A 115 -2.15 0.37 2.30
C THR A 115 -3.12 1.36 1.65
N HIS A 116 -3.25 1.22 0.34
CA HIS A 116 -4.02 2.12 -0.51
C HIS A 116 -4.95 1.30 -1.42
N PRO A 117 -6.11 0.85 -0.89
CA PRO A 117 -7.05 0.02 -1.65
C PRO A 117 -7.56 0.72 -2.91
N PRO A 118 -8.07 -0.04 -3.89
CA PRO A 118 -8.66 0.55 -5.08
C PRO A 118 -9.89 1.41 -4.73
N TYR A 119 -10.20 2.33 -5.63
CA TYR A 119 -11.41 3.13 -5.58
C TYR A 119 -12.54 2.38 -6.29
N ALA A 120 -13.65 2.14 -5.59
CA ALA A 120 -14.80 1.41 -6.12
C ALA A 120 -15.27 1.96 -7.49
N ASP A 121 -15.01 1.22 -8.57
CA ASP A 121 -15.41 1.52 -9.96
C ASP A 121 -14.94 2.88 -10.51
N ILE A 122 -13.95 3.53 -9.90
CA ILE A 122 -13.39 4.82 -10.39
C ILE A 122 -12.18 4.57 -11.29
N ILE A 123 -11.28 3.67 -10.87
CA ILE A 123 -10.09 3.28 -11.62
C ILE A 123 -10.08 1.77 -11.69
N LYS A 124 -10.12 1.23 -12.91
CA LYS A 124 -10.00 -0.20 -13.18
C LYS A 124 -8.53 -0.56 -13.32
N TYR A 125 -8.03 -1.38 -12.42
CA TYR A 125 -6.61 -1.76 -12.37
C TYR A 125 -6.31 -3.03 -13.18
N SER A 126 -7.33 -3.77 -13.57
CA SER A 126 -7.22 -4.93 -14.44
C SER A 126 -8.41 -5.03 -15.40
N ASP A 127 -8.33 -5.96 -16.35
CA ASP A 127 -9.45 -6.41 -17.17
C ASP A 127 -9.58 -7.92 -17.01
N GLY A 128 -10.55 -8.37 -16.20
CA GLY A 128 -10.86 -9.79 -16.02
C GLY A 128 -10.04 -10.56 -14.98
N ILE A 129 -9.37 -9.90 -14.03
CA ILE A 129 -8.81 -10.60 -12.86
C ILE A 129 -9.93 -10.88 -11.86
N ASP A 130 -10.22 -12.15 -11.62
CA ASP A 130 -11.15 -12.56 -10.57
C ASP A 130 -10.64 -12.09 -9.20
N GLY A 131 -11.52 -11.50 -8.39
CA GLY A 131 -11.18 -10.88 -7.11
C GLY A 131 -10.66 -9.44 -7.15
N ASP A 132 -10.49 -8.83 -8.33
CA ASP A 132 -10.14 -7.40 -8.42
C ASP A 132 -11.29 -6.51 -7.90
N LEU A 133 -11.12 -5.98 -6.69
CA LEU A 133 -12.10 -5.13 -6.02
C LEU A 133 -12.37 -3.83 -6.79
N SER A 134 -11.46 -3.38 -7.66
CA SER A 134 -11.64 -2.16 -8.45
C SER A 134 -12.76 -2.26 -9.49
N GLN A 135 -13.17 -3.48 -9.84
CA GLN A 135 -14.28 -3.74 -10.77
C GLN A 135 -15.65 -3.70 -10.11
N LEU A 136 -15.70 -3.65 -8.77
CA LEU A 136 -16.94 -3.73 -8.02
C LEU A 136 -17.61 -2.38 -7.92
N LYS A 137 -18.93 -2.39 -8.06
CA LYS A 137 -19.76 -1.24 -7.70
C LYS A 137 -19.65 -0.98 -6.20
N VAL A 138 -19.86 0.27 -5.80
CA VAL A 138 -19.70 0.75 -4.41
C VAL A 138 -20.32 -0.18 -3.36
N LYS A 139 -21.54 -0.68 -3.58
CA LYS A 139 -22.20 -1.58 -2.62
C LYS A 139 -21.42 -2.89 -2.42
N ASP A 140 -21.07 -3.56 -3.50
CA ASP A 140 -20.37 -4.84 -3.46
C ASP A 140 -18.93 -4.65 -2.99
N PHE A 141 -18.29 -3.54 -3.38
CA PHE A 141 -16.99 -3.13 -2.87
C PHE A 141 -16.98 -3.01 -1.35
N LEU A 142 -17.97 -2.32 -0.76
CA LEU A 142 -18.06 -2.16 0.70
C LEU A 142 -18.27 -3.51 1.41
N GLU A 143 -19.03 -4.43 0.80
CA GLU A 143 -19.17 -5.80 1.33
C GLU A 143 -17.84 -6.56 1.29
N GLN A 144 -17.07 -6.42 0.20
CA GLN A 144 -15.75 -7.07 0.07
C GLN A 144 -14.65 -6.42 0.91
N MET A 145 -14.81 -5.16 1.32
CA MET A 145 -13.87 -4.54 2.27
C MET A 145 -14.02 -5.06 3.70
N LYS A 146 -15.11 -5.74 4.06
CA LYS A 146 -15.28 -6.38 5.37
C LYS A 146 -14.23 -7.48 5.62
N PRO A 147 -14.09 -8.51 4.76
CA PRO A 147 -13.04 -9.52 4.95
C PRO A 147 -11.63 -8.94 4.86
N VAL A 148 -11.41 -7.89 4.05
CA VAL A 148 -10.12 -7.16 4.05
C VAL A 148 -9.82 -6.59 5.44
N ALA A 149 -10.80 -5.94 6.08
CA ALA A 149 -10.63 -5.38 7.42
C ALA A 149 -10.46 -6.48 8.49
N GLU A 150 -11.16 -7.60 8.37
CA GLU A 150 -11.02 -8.77 9.26
C GLU A 150 -9.61 -9.37 9.19
N GLU A 151 -9.09 -9.58 7.98
CA GLU A 151 -7.72 -10.08 7.79
C GLU A 151 -6.67 -9.07 8.25
N SER A 152 -6.85 -7.78 7.95
CA SER A 152 -5.99 -6.72 8.48
C SER A 152 -5.98 -6.71 10.01
N TYR A 153 -7.13 -6.94 10.66
CA TYR A 153 -7.19 -7.03 12.12
C TYR A 153 -6.48 -8.28 12.65
N ARG A 154 -6.65 -9.44 12.00
CA ARG A 154 -6.05 -10.71 12.40
C ARG A 154 -4.51 -10.66 12.40
N VAL A 155 -3.92 -10.12 11.32
CA VAL A 155 -2.45 -10.13 11.15
C VAL A 155 -1.74 -9.01 11.93
N LEU A 156 -2.47 -7.98 12.36
CA LEU A 156 -1.90 -6.81 13.03
C LEU A 156 -1.67 -7.08 14.52
N LYS A 157 -0.48 -6.74 15.01
CA LYS A 157 -0.15 -6.83 16.45
C LYS A 157 -1.10 -5.97 17.30
N LYS A 158 -1.40 -6.44 18.51
CA LYS A 158 -2.13 -5.66 19.52
C LYS A 158 -1.45 -4.31 19.79
N GLY A 159 -2.22 -3.22 19.68
CA GLY A 159 -1.75 -1.86 19.93
C GLY A 159 -1.07 -1.20 18.72
N SER A 160 -0.94 -1.90 17.60
CA SER A 160 -0.46 -1.36 16.34
C SER A 160 -1.58 -0.66 15.53
N PHE A 161 -1.19 -0.09 14.39
CA PHE A 161 -2.07 0.75 13.57
C PHE A 161 -2.30 0.13 12.19
N VAL A 162 -3.54 0.25 11.70
CA VAL A 162 -3.89 0.06 10.29
C VAL A 162 -4.25 1.42 9.69
N LEU A 163 -3.74 1.69 8.50
CA LEU A 163 -4.11 2.85 7.73
C LEU A 163 -4.54 2.45 6.33
N PHE A 164 -5.83 2.69 6.05
CA PHE A 164 -6.40 2.69 4.72
C PHE A 164 -6.45 4.11 4.17
N SER A 165 -5.85 4.33 3.01
CA SER A 165 -5.89 5.62 2.33
C SER A 165 -6.68 5.54 1.03
N TRP A 166 -7.63 6.46 0.87
CA TRP A 166 -8.26 6.79 -0.41
C TRP A 166 -8.07 8.28 -0.67
N ALA A 167 -7.40 8.63 -1.76
CA ALA A 167 -7.24 10.01 -2.23
C ALA A 167 -8.23 10.32 -3.35
N ILE A 168 -9.18 11.22 -3.11
CA ILE A 168 -10.08 11.71 -4.15
C ILE A 168 -9.43 12.95 -4.79
N PRO A 169 -9.02 12.89 -6.08
CA PRO A 169 -8.50 14.07 -6.75
C PRO A 169 -9.63 15.09 -6.95
N VAL A 170 -9.49 16.26 -6.30
CA VAL A 170 -10.39 17.39 -6.53
C VAL A 170 -9.74 18.31 -7.55
N ARG A 171 -10.32 18.38 -8.76
CA ARG A 171 -9.97 19.41 -9.73
C ARG A 171 -10.82 20.64 -9.41
N ARG A 172 -10.17 21.73 -9.02
CA ARG A 172 -10.82 23.05 -9.04
C ARG A 172 -10.77 23.52 -10.48
N ASP A 173 -11.90 23.51 -11.14
CA ASP A 173 -12.04 24.23 -12.40
C ASP A 173 -11.77 25.72 -12.10
N VAL A 174 -10.99 26.36 -12.97
CA VAL A 174 -10.62 27.78 -12.88
C VAL A 174 -11.83 28.67 -12.68
#